data_AF-A0A940N2G1-F1
#
_entry.id   AF-A0A940N2G1-F1
#
_cell.length_a   1.000
_cell.length_b   1.000
_cell.length_c   1.000
_cell.angle_alpha   90.00
_cell.angle_beta   90.00
_cell.angle_gamma   90.00
#
_symmetry.space_group_name_H-M   'P 1'
#
loop_
_entity.id
_entity.type
_entity.pdbx_description
1 polymer ?
#
loop_
_entity_poly.entity_id
_entity_poly.type
_entity_poly.pdbx_seq_one_letter_code
_entity_poly.pdbx_strand_id
1 'polypeptide(L)'
;MIKRDRPFGSEPGVLRSDSATNEQKRASDYYATKPAGFPAFSGFNVYRNSEVKQALDAIFEKKCAYCESRFVNQGVQVEHFRPKGGVQLTRAPAATIGYWWLASEWTNLLPACSDCNTETDHFLPDGSVRKLGKGNYFPLMPGQGCAPSRGYLHTETPLLINPTLDDPHRYLEFTVGSFGGRTRSFVRPAELDPVGLMKAEATIDGFGLNRRRLVAARTARLTSLERELFAWRRLVMSADKMASEADKEATLMEAKTLLNDILSNFVKRNKPYSAACFAFIKEWLAGDRPGTMPRQINDDVDDEDEDDNEIVI
;
A
#
# COMPACT_ATOMS: atom_id res chain seq x y z
N MET A 1 0.28 3.37 2.07
CA MET A 1 0.23 2.25 3.04
C MET A 1 -0.26 2.81 4.37
N ILE A 2 -1.17 2.12 5.05
CA ILE A 2 -1.75 2.55 6.34
C ILE A 2 -1.63 1.43 7.36
N LYS A 3 -1.29 1.75 8.61
CA LYS A 3 -1.33 0.81 9.74
C LYS A 3 -2.74 0.20 9.89
N ARG A 4 -2.82 -1.13 9.97
CA ARG A 4 -4.07 -1.88 10.17
C ARG A 4 -3.94 -2.83 11.33
N ASP A 5 -4.75 -2.64 12.35
CA ASP A 5 -4.83 -3.59 13.44
C ASP A 5 -5.74 -4.76 13.04
N ARG A 6 -5.41 -5.96 13.51
CA ARG A 6 -6.28 -7.13 13.37
C ARG A 6 -7.11 -7.27 14.66
N PRO A 7 -8.43 -7.05 14.61
CA PRO A 7 -9.26 -7.22 15.80
C PRO A 7 -9.16 -8.65 16.36
N PHE A 8 -9.27 -8.79 17.68
CA PHE A 8 -9.38 -10.12 18.30
C PHE A 8 -10.57 -10.88 17.71
N GLY A 9 -10.38 -12.17 17.41
CA GLY A 9 -11.42 -12.99 16.79
C GLY A 9 -11.68 -12.73 15.31
N SER A 10 -10.92 -11.84 14.65
CA SER A 10 -11.04 -11.59 13.20
C SER A 10 -10.54 -12.73 12.32
N GLU A 11 -9.87 -13.73 12.90
CA GLU A 11 -9.36 -14.89 12.17
C GLU A 11 -10.51 -15.80 11.69
N PRO A 12 -10.65 -16.01 10.37
CA PRO A 12 -11.61 -16.95 9.80
C PRO A 12 -11.47 -18.36 10.36
N GLY A 13 -12.58 -18.99 10.73
CA GLY A 13 -12.61 -20.36 11.24
C GLY A 13 -12.01 -21.37 10.26
N VAL A 14 -12.16 -21.13 8.95
CA VAL A 14 -11.62 -22.00 7.90
C VAL A 14 -10.09 -22.16 7.96
N LEU A 15 -9.34 -21.19 8.48
CA LEU A 15 -7.88 -21.28 8.67
C LEU A 15 -7.47 -22.25 9.80
N ARG A 16 -8.42 -22.60 10.68
CA ARG A 16 -8.26 -23.55 11.79
C ARG A 16 -9.01 -24.87 11.55
N SER A 17 -9.50 -25.08 10.33
CA SER A 17 -10.25 -26.28 9.95
C SER A 17 -9.34 -27.51 9.74
N ASP A 18 -9.95 -28.69 9.68
CA ASP A 18 -9.27 -29.93 9.30
C ASP A 18 -8.61 -29.82 7.92
N SER A 19 -9.21 -29.06 6.99
CA SER A 19 -8.62 -28.79 5.67
C SER A 19 -7.29 -28.06 5.79
N ALA A 20 -7.18 -27.04 6.65
CA ALA A 20 -5.94 -26.32 6.90
C ALA A 20 -4.87 -27.25 7.51
N THR A 21 -5.28 -28.05 8.49
CA THR A 21 -4.40 -29.05 9.13
C THR A 21 -3.89 -30.09 8.13
N ASN A 22 -4.77 -30.58 7.25
CA ASN A 22 -4.43 -31.55 6.21
C ASN A 22 -3.49 -30.97 5.16
N GLU A 23 -3.67 -29.70 4.74
CA GLU A 23 -2.72 -29.01 3.85
C GLU A 23 -1.33 -28.90 4.49
N GLN A 24 -1.26 -28.54 5.78
CA GLN A 24 0.01 -28.45 6.51
C GLN A 24 0.70 -29.81 6.65
N LYS A 25 -0.05 -30.89 6.96
CA LYS A 25 0.50 -32.25 7.02
C LYS A 25 1.10 -32.68 5.69
N ARG A 26 0.36 -32.50 4.59
CA ARG A 26 0.84 -32.82 3.24
C ARG A 26 2.07 -32.02 2.84
N ALA A 27 2.14 -30.74 3.21
CA ALA A 27 3.31 -29.91 2.97
C ALA A 27 4.52 -30.42 3.78
N SER A 28 4.33 -30.77 5.04
CA SER A 28 5.38 -31.36 5.90
C SER A 28 5.94 -32.65 5.30
N ASP A 29 5.06 -33.59 4.92
CA ASP A 29 5.46 -34.87 4.29
C ASP A 29 6.20 -34.63 2.96
N TYR A 30 5.74 -33.65 2.18
CA TYR A 30 6.40 -33.25 0.92
C TYR A 30 7.82 -32.74 1.16
N TYR A 31 8.01 -31.79 2.08
CA TYR A 31 9.33 -31.20 2.32
C TYR A 31 10.28 -32.14 3.08
N ALA A 32 9.77 -33.13 3.82
CA ALA A 32 10.59 -34.19 4.39
C ALA A 32 11.25 -35.07 3.31
N THR A 33 10.57 -35.30 2.18
CA THR A 33 11.10 -36.08 1.05
C THR A 33 11.84 -35.23 0.01
N LYS A 34 11.74 -33.90 0.10
CA LYS A 34 12.39 -32.94 -0.81
C LYS A 34 13.09 -31.82 -0.02
N PRO A 35 14.25 -32.11 0.60
CA PRO A 35 14.96 -31.15 1.44
C PRO A 35 15.43 -29.91 0.68
N ALA A 36 15.66 -30.02 -0.63
CA ALA A 36 15.99 -28.88 -1.49
C ALA A 36 14.83 -27.88 -1.65
N GLY A 37 13.58 -28.28 -1.36
CA GLY A 37 12.41 -27.42 -1.36
C GLY A 37 11.79 -27.12 -2.73
N PHE A 38 12.35 -27.64 -3.83
CA PHE A 38 11.91 -27.34 -5.20
C PHE A 38 11.53 -28.58 -6.03
N PRO A 39 10.46 -28.52 -6.86
CA PRO A 39 9.48 -27.42 -6.93
C PRO A 39 8.73 -27.26 -5.61
N ALA A 40 8.16 -26.08 -5.36
CA ALA A 40 7.44 -25.79 -4.12
C ALA A 40 6.15 -26.63 -4.01
N PHE A 41 5.72 -26.93 -2.78
CA PHE A 41 4.42 -27.56 -2.55
C PHE A 41 3.30 -26.62 -3.01
N SER A 42 2.47 -27.07 -3.95
CA SER A 42 1.40 -26.27 -4.56
C SER A 42 0.02 -26.50 -3.92
N GLY A 43 -0.10 -27.41 -2.95
CA GLY A 43 -1.38 -27.87 -2.41
C GLY A 43 -2.07 -26.94 -1.41
N PHE A 44 -1.62 -25.68 -1.26
CA PHE A 44 -2.25 -24.70 -0.38
C PHE A 44 -3.43 -24.00 -1.08
N ASN A 45 -4.63 -24.17 -0.55
CA ASN A 45 -5.86 -23.59 -1.11
C ASN A 45 -6.75 -22.94 -0.04
N VAL A 46 -6.66 -23.35 1.23
CA VAL A 46 -7.50 -22.83 2.32
C VAL A 46 -7.43 -21.30 2.42
N TYR A 47 -6.24 -20.71 2.27
CA TYR A 47 -6.08 -19.23 2.31
C TYR A 47 -6.86 -18.49 1.20
N ARG A 48 -7.29 -19.16 0.13
CA ARG A 48 -8.06 -18.59 -0.97
C ARG A 48 -9.57 -18.59 -0.73
N ASN A 49 -10.01 -19.22 0.37
CA ASN A 49 -11.42 -19.34 0.73
C ASN A 49 -12.09 -17.95 0.85
N SER A 50 -13.38 -17.87 0.52
CA SER A 50 -14.16 -16.63 0.57
C SER A 50 -14.23 -16.01 1.95
N GLU A 51 -14.27 -16.80 3.03
CA GLU A 51 -14.25 -16.29 4.41
C GLU A 51 -12.97 -15.51 4.71
N VAL A 52 -11.82 -16.00 4.22
CA VAL A 52 -10.53 -15.31 4.36
C VAL A 52 -10.56 -13.98 3.62
N LYS A 53 -11.04 -13.97 2.38
CA LYS A 53 -11.16 -12.76 1.58
C LYS A 53 -12.10 -11.73 2.22
N GLN A 54 -13.25 -12.17 2.73
CA GLN A 54 -14.23 -11.32 3.41
C GLN A 54 -13.66 -10.70 4.69
N ALA A 55 -12.94 -11.49 5.50
CA ALA A 55 -12.29 -10.97 6.70
C ALA A 55 -11.19 -9.95 6.38
N LEU A 56 -10.38 -10.18 5.32
CA LEU A 56 -9.39 -9.21 4.86
C LEU A 56 -10.07 -7.94 4.32
N ASP A 57 -11.15 -8.06 3.55
CA ASP A 57 -11.90 -6.92 3.04
C ASP A 57 -12.50 -6.07 4.17
N ALA A 58 -12.96 -6.70 5.26
CA ALA A 58 -13.47 -5.99 6.43
C ALA A 58 -12.38 -5.16 7.13
N ILE A 59 -11.16 -5.69 7.24
CA ILE A 59 -10.04 -4.99 7.90
C ILE A 59 -9.43 -3.90 7.01
N PHE A 60 -9.26 -4.20 5.72
CA PHE A 60 -8.54 -3.35 4.76
C PHE A 60 -9.48 -2.51 3.89
N GLU A 61 -10.79 -2.59 4.10
CA GLU A 61 -11.82 -1.78 3.45
C GLU A 61 -11.78 -1.90 1.92
N LYS A 62 -11.59 -3.14 1.43
CA LYS A 62 -11.48 -3.49 0.00
C LYS A 62 -10.36 -2.75 -0.74
N LYS A 63 -9.23 -2.51 -0.05
CA LYS A 63 -8.03 -1.89 -0.61
C LYS A 63 -6.82 -2.82 -0.48
N CYS A 64 -5.87 -2.64 -1.38
CA CYS A 64 -4.53 -3.20 -1.25
C CYS A 64 -3.87 -2.70 0.04
N ALA A 65 -3.36 -3.63 0.84
CA ALA A 65 -2.64 -3.35 2.09
C ALA A 65 -1.44 -2.42 1.87
N TYR A 66 -0.81 -2.51 0.70
CA TYR A 66 0.43 -1.82 0.38
C TYR A 66 0.19 -0.47 -0.30
N CYS A 67 -0.38 -0.47 -1.50
CA CYS A 67 -0.55 0.74 -2.31
C CYS A 67 -1.88 1.49 -2.10
N GLU A 68 -2.80 0.95 -1.28
CA GLU A 68 -4.14 1.51 -1.03
C GLU A 68 -5.06 1.66 -2.25
N SER A 69 -4.68 1.12 -3.42
CA SER A 69 -5.59 1.01 -4.56
C SER A 69 -6.79 0.15 -4.18
N ARG A 70 -7.99 0.56 -4.60
CA ARG A 70 -9.21 -0.23 -4.43
C ARG A 70 -9.20 -1.44 -5.36
N PHE A 71 -9.76 -2.54 -4.91
CA PHE A 71 -10.05 -3.69 -5.76
C PHE A 71 -11.30 -3.38 -6.60
N VAL A 72 -11.10 -2.82 -7.80
CA VAL A 72 -12.17 -2.55 -8.77
C VAL A 72 -12.17 -3.70 -9.76
N ASN A 73 -13.25 -4.49 -9.78
CA ASN A 73 -13.51 -5.64 -10.69
C ASN A 73 -12.52 -6.82 -10.62
N GLN A 74 -11.28 -6.60 -10.17
CA GLN A 74 -10.31 -7.66 -9.88
C GLN A 74 -10.54 -8.19 -8.46
N GLY A 75 -10.64 -9.51 -8.33
CA GLY A 75 -10.74 -10.14 -7.01
C GLY A 75 -9.49 -9.87 -6.17
N VAL A 76 -9.69 -9.67 -4.86
CA VAL A 76 -8.61 -9.59 -3.89
C VAL A 76 -7.67 -10.80 -4.01
N GLN A 77 -6.37 -10.55 -4.18
CA GLN A 77 -5.37 -11.59 -4.06
C GLN A 77 -4.93 -11.67 -2.59
N VAL A 78 -4.99 -12.87 -2.04
CA VAL A 78 -4.48 -13.14 -0.69
C VAL A 78 -2.99 -13.40 -0.82
N GLU A 79 -2.22 -12.43 -0.38
CA GLU A 79 -0.77 -12.39 -0.41
C GLU A 79 -0.18 -12.95 0.89
N HIS A 80 0.98 -13.59 0.76
CA HIS A 80 1.74 -14.15 1.89
C HIS A 80 2.93 -13.25 2.21
N PHE A 81 2.85 -12.46 3.29
CA PHE A 81 3.91 -11.52 3.65
C PHE A 81 5.27 -12.22 3.67
N ARG A 82 5.36 -13.35 4.37
CA ARG A 82 6.43 -14.34 4.22
C ARG A 82 6.06 -15.35 3.12
N PRO A 83 6.76 -15.37 1.97
CA PRO A 83 6.43 -16.23 0.84
C PRO A 83 6.39 -17.72 1.21
N LYS A 84 5.30 -18.41 0.88
CA LYS A 84 5.12 -19.83 1.20
C LYS A 84 5.96 -20.79 0.35
N GLY A 85 6.18 -20.44 -0.93
CA GLY A 85 6.71 -21.37 -1.93
C GLY A 85 8.22 -21.26 -2.14
N GLY A 86 8.78 -20.07 -1.96
CA GLY A 86 10.22 -19.82 -2.08
C GLY A 86 10.52 -18.37 -1.74
N VAL A 87 11.72 -18.11 -1.25
CA VAL A 87 12.16 -16.77 -0.82
C VAL A 87 13.35 -16.32 -1.64
N GLN A 88 13.22 -15.14 -2.23
CA GLN A 88 14.27 -14.40 -2.90
C GLN A 88 14.74 -13.28 -1.97
N LEU A 89 15.91 -13.44 -1.33
CA LEU A 89 16.49 -12.42 -0.45
C LEU A 89 16.96 -11.19 -1.23
N THR A 90 17.32 -11.40 -2.49
CA THR A 90 17.62 -10.36 -3.49
C THR A 90 16.73 -10.62 -4.71
N ARG A 91 16.64 -9.67 -5.65
CA ARG A 91 15.92 -9.86 -6.93
C ARG A 91 16.58 -10.90 -7.88
N ALA A 92 17.49 -11.73 -7.37
CA ALA A 92 18.18 -12.76 -8.11
C ALA A 92 17.31 -14.04 -8.27
N PRO A 93 17.61 -14.90 -9.26
CA PRO A 93 16.82 -16.11 -9.52
C PRO A 93 16.87 -17.16 -8.40
N ALA A 94 17.91 -17.14 -7.57
CA ALA A 94 18.10 -18.12 -6.52
C ALA A 94 17.06 -17.92 -5.39
N ALA A 95 16.12 -18.85 -5.29
CA ALA A 95 15.17 -18.91 -4.19
C ALA A 95 15.61 -19.97 -3.17
N THR A 96 15.42 -19.68 -1.88
CA THR A 96 15.47 -20.68 -0.81
C THR A 96 14.07 -21.20 -0.51
N ILE A 97 13.95 -22.30 0.24
CA ILE A 97 12.65 -22.83 0.66
C ILE A 97 11.82 -21.75 1.38
N GLY A 98 10.54 -21.66 1.02
CA GLY A 98 9.63 -20.67 1.61
C GLY A 98 9.12 -21.05 2.99
N TYR A 99 8.39 -20.12 3.61
CA TYR A 99 7.74 -20.26 4.90
C TYR A 99 6.42 -21.03 4.77
N TRP A 100 6.47 -22.24 4.23
CA TRP A 100 5.27 -23.04 3.94
C TRP A 100 4.42 -23.32 5.19
N TRP A 101 5.04 -23.41 6.38
CA TRP A 101 4.37 -23.56 7.68
C TRP A 101 3.58 -22.30 8.12
N LEU A 102 3.71 -21.19 7.38
CA LEU A 102 2.93 -19.96 7.53
C LEU A 102 1.92 -19.76 6.39
N ALA A 103 1.72 -20.74 5.51
CA ALA A 103 0.86 -20.60 4.33
C ALA A 103 -0.63 -20.39 4.69
N SER A 104 -1.09 -20.83 5.85
CA SER A 104 -2.45 -20.62 6.36
C SER A 104 -2.49 -19.78 7.64
N GLU A 105 -1.38 -19.15 7.99
CA GLU A 105 -1.27 -18.34 9.21
C GLU A 105 -1.95 -16.97 8.98
N TRP A 106 -3.00 -16.66 9.73
CA TRP A 106 -3.79 -15.43 9.54
C TRP A 106 -2.95 -14.16 9.56
N THR A 107 -1.97 -14.11 10.45
CA THR A 107 -1.05 -12.97 10.61
C THR A 107 -0.09 -12.81 9.43
N ASN A 108 0.04 -13.83 8.56
CA ASN A 108 0.87 -13.82 7.36
C ASN A 108 0.08 -13.51 6.07
N LEU A 109 -1.26 -13.37 6.13
CA LEU A 109 -2.13 -13.19 4.95
C LEU A 109 -2.59 -11.73 4.80
N LEU A 110 -2.26 -11.05 3.71
CA LEU A 110 -2.72 -9.67 3.45
C LEU A 110 -3.46 -9.57 2.11
N PRO A 111 -4.40 -8.62 1.95
CA PRO A 111 -4.99 -8.35 0.65
C PRO A 111 -4.04 -7.48 -0.17
N ALA A 112 -3.70 -7.92 -1.37
CA ALA A 112 -2.85 -7.17 -2.29
C ALA A 112 -3.44 -7.12 -3.71
N CYS A 113 -3.13 -6.06 -4.46
CA CYS A 113 -3.42 -6.03 -5.89
C CYS A 113 -2.35 -6.84 -6.65
N SER A 114 -2.64 -7.18 -7.92
CA SER A 114 -1.72 -7.92 -8.78
C SER A 114 -0.34 -7.27 -8.88
N ASP A 115 -0.28 -5.95 -9.06
CA ASP A 115 0.99 -5.21 -9.19
C ASP A 115 1.87 -5.26 -7.93
N CYS A 116 1.25 -5.33 -6.75
CA CYS A 116 2.00 -5.41 -5.50
C CYS A 116 2.34 -6.85 -5.14
N ASN A 117 1.50 -7.83 -5.52
CA ASN A 117 1.66 -9.23 -5.18
C ASN A 117 2.57 -10.00 -6.16
N THR A 118 2.53 -9.67 -7.44
CA THR A 118 3.25 -10.37 -8.51
C THR A 118 4.44 -9.54 -8.96
N GLU A 119 5.58 -10.20 -9.14
CA GLU A 119 6.76 -9.55 -9.71
C GLU A 119 6.61 -9.44 -11.24
N THR A 120 6.59 -8.22 -11.78
CA THR A 120 6.44 -7.94 -13.21
C THR A 120 7.14 -6.64 -13.59
N ASP A 121 7.26 -6.39 -14.89
CA ASP A 121 7.87 -5.18 -15.41
C ASP A 121 6.92 -3.99 -15.22
N HIS A 122 7.45 -2.93 -14.62
CA HIS A 122 6.73 -1.71 -14.35
C HIS A 122 7.52 -0.51 -14.87
N PHE A 123 6.84 0.34 -15.64
CA PHE A 123 7.35 1.66 -15.99
C PHE A 123 7.45 2.55 -14.76
N LEU A 124 8.56 3.27 -14.66
CA LEU A 124 8.79 4.32 -13.69
C LEU A 124 8.58 5.71 -14.29
N PRO A 125 8.37 6.75 -13.46
CA PRO A 125 8.11 8.10 -13.95
C PRO A 125 9.28 8.76 -14.71
N ASP A 126 10.48 8.19 -14.64
CA ASP A 126 11.68 8.60 -15.40
C ASP A 126 11.79 7.90 -16.77
N GLY A 127 10.80 7.08 -17.14
CA GLY A 127 10.78 6.31 -18.39
C GLY A 127 11.50 4.96 -18.31
N SER A 128 12.21 4.66 -17.22
CA SER A 128 12.84 3.36 -17.04
C SER A 128 11.81 2.25 -16.78
N VAL A 129 12.17 1.01 -17.13
CA VAL A 129 11.40 -0.20 -16.80
C VAL A 129 12.18 -1.00 -15.78
N ARG A 130 11.52 -1.39 -14.68
CA ARG A 130 12.11 -2.23 -13.65
C ARG A 130 11.16 -3.34 -13.25
N LYS A 131 11.72 -4.50 -12.91
CA LYS A 131 10.97 -5.62 -12.37
C LYS A 131 10.64 -5.36 -10.89
N LEU A 132 9.38 -5.04 -10.60
CA LEU A 132 8.88 -4.64 -9.28
C LEU A 132 7.67 -5.49 -8.88
N GLY A 133 7.15 -5.29 -7.66
CA GLY A 133 6.11 -6.14 -7.08
C GLY A 133 6.71 -7.30 -6.30
N LYS A 134 6.03 -7.78 -5.25
CA LYS A 134 6.69 -8.60 -4.23
C LYS A 134 7.02 -10.00 -4.73
N GLY A 135 6.05 -10.75 -5.22
CA GLY A 135 6.24 -12.16 -5.55
C GLY A 135 6.91 -12.93 -4.39
N ASN A 136 8.08 -13.50 -4.68
CA ASN A 136 8.91 -14.20 -3.71
C ASN A 136 10.00 -13.31 -3.09
N TYR A 137 10.13 -12.04 -3.50
CA TYR A 137 11.05 -11.08 -2.92
C TYR A 137 10.70 -10.86 -1.44
N PHE A 138 11.63 -11.21 -0.56
CA PHE A 138 11.49 -11.05 0.88
C PHE A 138 12.88 -10.79 1.48
N PRO A 139 13.41 -9.57 1.29
CA PRO A 139 14.71 -9.19 1.82
C PRO A 139 14.71 -9.19 3.35
N LEU A 140 15.82 -9.67 3.91
CA LEU A 140 16.13 -9.64 5.34
C LEU A 140 17.32 -8.72 5.58
N MET A 141 17.59 -8.36 6.84
CA MET A 141 18.82 -7.64 7.18
C MET A 141 20.07 -8.38 6.66
N PRO A 142 21.10 -7.65 6.19
CA PRO A 142 22.33 -8.25 5.70
C PRO A 142 22.93 -9.26 6.69
N GLY A 143 23.29 -10.44 6.20
CA GLY A 143 23.86 -11.52 7.00
C GLY A 143 22.83 -12.43 7.70
N GLN A 144 21.53 -12.15 7.60
CA GLN A 144 20.49 -13.04 8.13
C GLN A 144 19.91 -13.97 7.06
N GLY A 145 19.46 -15.13 7.51
CA GLY A 145 18.74 -16.11 6.69
C GLY A 145 17.29 -16.27 7.14
N CYS A 146 16.48 -16.93 6.30
CA CYS A 146 15.09 -17.24 6.62
C CYS A 146 15.00 -18.09 7.89
N ALA A 147 14.08 -17.74 8.79
CA ALA A 147 13.78 -18.56 9.94
C ALA A 147 13.34 -19.98 9.50
N PRO A 148 13.87 -21.06 10.09
CA PRO A 148 13.55 -22.43 9.67
C PRO A 148 12.18 -22.92 10.18
N SER A 149 11.59 -22.26 11.17
CA SER A 149 10.27 -22.60 11.72
C SER A 149 9.67 -21.44 12.52
N ARG A 150 8.43 -21.60 13.00
CA ARG A 150 7.70 -20.57 13.77
C ARG A 150 8.46 -20.06 14.98
N GLY A 151 9.14 -20.95 15.71
CA GLY A 151 9.88 -20.59 16.93
C GLY A 151 11.10 -19.69 16.71
N TYR A 152 11.58 -19.58 15.48
CA TYR A 152 12.79 -18.84 15.12
C TYR A 152 12.49 -17.52 14.41
N LEU A 153 11.23 -17.09 14.31
CA LEU A 153 10.90 -15.82 13.65
C LEU A 153 11.58 -14.59 14.29
N HIS A 154 12.05 -14.70 15.53
CA HIS A 154 12.81 -13.67 16.21
C HIS A 154 14.28 -13.56 15.75
N THR A 155 14.80 -14.51 14.97
CA THR A 155 16.19 -14.51 14.48
C THR A 155 16.36 -13.75 13.17
N GLU A 156 15.25 -13.35 12.54
CA GLU A 156 15.24 -12.60 11.28
C GLU A 156 14.60 -11.23 11.47
N THR A 157 15.04 -10.29 10.64
CA THR A 157 14.48 -8.94 10.55
C THR A 157 14.10 -8.68 9.10
N PRO A 158 12.81 -8.82 8.74
CA PRO A 158 12.32 -8.48 7.41
C PRO A 158 12.53 -7.00 7.09
N LEU A 159 12.96 -6.71 5.87
CA LEU A 159 13.09 -5.34 5.37
C LEU A 159 11.77 -4.82 4.77
N LEU A 160 10.86 -5.69 4.33
CA LEU A 160 9.53 -5.24 3.90
C LEU A 160 8.67 -4.84 5.12
N ILE A 161 7.98 -3.71 5.01
CA ILE A 161 7.05 -3.23 6.04
C ILE A 161 5.74 -4.02 5.97
N ASN A 162 5.34 -4.62 7.09
CA ASN A 162 4.03 -5.24 7.23
C ASN A 162 3.07 -4.24 7.92
N PRO A 163 2.05 -3.69 7.23
CA PRO A 163 1.16 -2.70 7.81
C PRO A 163 0.33 -3.21 9.00
N THR A 164 0.35 -4.52 9.28
CA THR A 164 -0.30 -5.08 10.47
C THR A 164 0.63 -5.21 11.67
N LEU A 165 1.95 -5.14 11.48
CA LEU A 165 2.95 -5.25 12.55
C LEU A 165 3.69 -3.93 12.75
N ASP A 166 4.17 -3.34 11.67
CA ASP A 166 4.86 -2.05 11.64
C ASP A 166 3.85 -0.90 11.45
N ASP A 167 4.24 0.33 11.85
CA ASP A 167 3.55 1.56 11.46
C ASP A 167 4.25 2.17 10.22
N PRO A 168 3.63 2.13 9.02
CA PRO A 168 4.24 2.64 7.80
C PRO A 168 4.63 4.12 7.87
N HIS A 169 3.92 4.95 8.65
CA HIS A 169 4.22 6.38 8.77
C HIS A 169 5.57 6.67 9.42
N ARG A 170 6.13 5.71 10.16
CA ARG A 170 7.47 5.83 10.72
C ARG A 170 8.56 5.73 9.66
N TYR A 171 8.27 5.10 8.52
CA TYR A 171 9.27 4.76 7.49
C TYR A 171 9.02 5.46 6.16
N LEU A 172 7.76 5.76 5.84
CA LEU A 172 7.36 6.24 4.52
C LEU A 172 6.71 7.61 4.63
N GLU A 173 7.17 8.53 3.81
CA GLU A 173 6.58 9.86 3.62
C GLU A 173 6.04 10.00 2.20
N PHE A 174 4.93 10.72 2.08
CA PHE A 174 4.44 11.18 0.79
C PHE A 174 4.98 12.57 0.52
N THR A 175 5.56 12.77 -0.66
CA THR A 175 5.95 14.09 -1.14
C THR A 175 5.20 14.44 -2.40
N VAL A 176 4.86 15.72 -2.51
CA VAL A 176 4.30 16.30 -3.72
C VAL A 176 5.34 17.28 -4.27
N GLY A 177 5.94 16.92 -5.40
CA GLY A 177 7.01 17.70 -6.03
C GLY A 177 6.72 17.95 -7.50
N SER A 178 7.23 19.07 -8.03
CA SER A 178 7.32 19.28 -9.47
C SER A 178 8.51 18.48 -10.00
N PHE A 179 8.26 17.50 -10.86
CA PHE A 179 9.26 16.71 -11.57
C PHE A 179 9.04 16.90 -13.06
N GLY A 180 9.97 17.56 -13.75
CA GLY A 180 9.83 17.90 -15.17
C GLY A 180 8.64 18.82 -15.45
N GLY A 181 8.39 19.81 -14.58
CA GLY A 181 7.27 20.75 -14.71
C GLY A 181 5.93 20.24 -14.14
N ARG A 182 5.73 18.92 -14.08
CA ARG A 182 4.46 18.31 -13.64
C ARG A 182 4.49 17.95 -12.15
N THR A 183 3.39 18.21 -11.45
CA THR A 183 3.29 17.87 -10.03
C THR A 183 2.95 16.39 -9.85
N ARG A 184 3.69 15.68 -9.00
CA ARG A 184 3.54 14.22 -8.83
C ARG A 184 3.61 13.79 -7.36
N SER A 185 2.81 12.80 -6.99
CA SER A 185 2.85 12.16 -5.66
C SER A 185 3.85 11.02 -5.62
N PHE A 186 4.94 11.19 -4.88
CA PHE A 186 5.94 10.15 -4.65
C PHE A 186 5.89 9.65 -3.21
N VAL A 187 6.38 8.43 -3.00
CA VAL A 187 6.72 7.91 -1.66
C VAL A 187 8.24 7.96 -1.53
N ARG A 188 8.74 8.46 -0.41
CA ARG A 188 10.17 8.44 -0.07
C ARG A 188 10.38 7.89 1.35
N PRO A 189 11.60 7.49 1.70
CA PRO A 189 11.96 7.25 3.09
C PRO A 189 11.71 8.51 3.95
N ALA A 190 11.21 8.30 5.17
CA ALA A 190 11.20 9.34 6.21
C ALA A 190 12.62 9.63 6.72
N GLU A 191 12.77 10.61 7.62
CA GLU A 191 14.01 10.79 8.38
C GLU A 191 14.22 9.61 9.35
N LEU A 192 15.23 8.78 9.06
CA LEU A 192 15.36 7.43 9.62
C LEU A 192 16.78 7.11 10.07
N ASP A 193 16.87 6.17 11.01
CA ASP A 193 18.13 5.45 11.25
C ASP A 193 18.47 4.53 10.05
N PRO A 194 19.71 3.98 9.97
CA PRO A 194 20.11 3.16 8.83
C PRO A 194 19.22 1.93 8.58
N VAL A 195 18.67 1.31 9.64
CA VAL A 195 17.79 0.13 9.51
C VAL A 195 16.43 0.53 8.97
N GLY A 196 15.89 1.65 9.46
CA GLY A 196 14.65 2.24 8.96
C GLY A 196 14.76 2.62 7.50
N LEU A 197 15.88 3.21 7.07
CA LEU A 197 16.14 3.54 5.67
C LEU A 197 16.11 2.29 4.79
N MET A 198 16.82 1.22 5.17
CA MET A 198 16.78 -0.06 4.44
C MET A 198 15.36 -0.61 4.34
N LYS A 199 14.57 -0.54 5.42
CA LYS A 199 13.17 -0.96 5.42
C LYS A 199 12.31 -0.15 4.43
N ALA A 200 12.47 1.17 4.45
CA ALA A 200 11.73 2.07 3.59
C ALA A 200 12.04 1.82 2.11
N GLU A 201 13.32 1.76 1.75
CA GLU A 201 13.77 1.53 0.37
C GLU A 201 13.33 0.15 -0.16
N ALA A 202 13.56 -0.90 0.62
CA ALA A 202 13.12 -2.25 0.27
C ALA A 202 11.61 -2.34 0.09
N THR A 203 10.83 -1.60 0.89
CA THR A 203 9.36 -1.56 0.77
C THR A 203 8.91 -0.79 -0.47
N ILE A 204 9.51 0.38 -0.75
CA ILE A 204 9.19 1.19 -1.93
C ILE A 204 9.47 0.40 -3.21
N ASP A 205 10.62 -0.27 -3.29
CA ASP A 205 11.00 -1.12 -4.41
C ASP A 205 10.17 -2.41 -4.46
N GLY A 206 10.08 -3.11 -3.32
CA GLY A 206 9.40 -4.38 -3.14
C GLY A 206 7.97 -4.37 -3.65
N PHE A 207 7.21 -3.32 -3.34
CA PHE A 207 5.80 -3.17 -3.76
C PHE A 207 5.60 -2.21 -4.95
N GLY A 208 6.69 -1.70 -5.54
CA GLY A 208 6.65 -0.74 -6.62
C GLY A 208 5.79 0.48 -6.30
N LEU A 209 5.99 1.09 -5.12
CA LEU A 209 5.13 2.18 -4.61
C LEU A 209 5.23 3.46 -5.46
N ASN A 210 6.29 3.58 -6.28
CA ASN A 210 6.50 4.69 -7.21
C ASN A 210 6.39 4.29 -8.69
N ARG A 211 5.75 3.15 -9.02
CA ARG A 211 5.45 2.82 -10.42
C ARG A 211 4.57 3.88 -11.09
N ARG A 212 4.78 4.16 -12.38
CA ARG A 212 4.16 5.26 -13.15
C ARG A 212 2.65 5.34 -12.95
N ARG A 213 1.93 4.23 -13.16
CA ARG A 213 0.46 4.18 -13.02
C ARG A 213 -0.03 4.50 -11.60
N LEU A 214 0.68 4.04 -10.57
CA LEU A 214 0.32 4.33 -9.17
C LEU A 214 0.61 5.79 -8.80
N VAL A 215 1.72 6.35 -9.29
CA VAL A 215 2.04 7.77 -9.12
C VAL A 215 0.95 8.61 -9.78
N ALA A 216 0.60 8.32 -11.05
CA ALA A 216 -0.47 9.03 -11.77
C ALA A 216 -1.82 8.96 -11.03
N ALA A 217 -2.25 7.76 -10.60
CA ALA A 217 -3.50 7.59 -9.88
C ALA A 217 -3.53 8.34 -8.52
N ARG A 218 -2.41 8.36 -7.80
CA ARG A 218 -2.29 9.15 -6.57
C ARG A 218 -2.32 10.64 -6.85
N THR A 219 -1.57 11.11 -7.86
CA THR A 219 -1.54 12.52 -8.27
C THR A 219 -2.93 13.02 -8.63
N ALA A 220 -3.67 12.32 -9.51
CA ALA A 220 -5.03 12.71 -9.89
C ALA A 220 -5.98 12.83 -8.68
N ARG A 221 -5.79 11.95 -7.68
CA ARG A 221 -6.54 12.01 -6.43
C ARG A 221 -6.19 13.26 -5.61
N LEU A 222 -4.92 13.63 -5.54
CA LEU A 222 -4.46 14.83 -4.85
C LEU A 222 -4.88 16.11 -5.58
N THR A 223 -4.82 16.16 -6.92
CA THR A 223 -5.38 17.26 -7.73
C THR A 223 -6.84 17.52 -7.37
N SER A 224 -7.65 16.45 -7.36
CA SER A 224 -9.07 16.57 -7.03
C SER A 224 -9.28 17.10 -5.61
N LEU A 225 -8.47 16.65 -4.65
CA LEU A 225 -8.50 17.14 -3.28
C LEU A 225 -8.10 18.61 -3.19
N GLU A 226 -7.05 19.02 -3.87
CA GLU A 226 -6.57 20.39 -3.84
C GLU A 226 -7.63 21.37 -4.37
N ARG A 227 -8.31 21.04 -5.45
CA ARG A 227 -9.43 21.84 -5.97
C ARG A 227 -10.51 22.09 -4.93
N GLU A 228 -10.88 21.05 -4.17
CA GLU A 228 -11.87 21.18 -3.09
C GLU A 228 -11.35 22.04 -1.92
N LEU A 229 -10.07 21.90 -1.56
CA LEU A 229 -9.44 22.76 -0.54
C LEU A 229 -9.42 24.23 -0.96
N PHE A 230 -9.16 24.52 -2.24
CA PHE A 230 -9.26 25.88 -2.76
C PHE A 230 -10.69 26.43 -2.71
N ALA A 231 -11.70 25.61 -3.04
CA ALA A 231 -13.10 26.01 -2.91
C ALA A 231 -13.45 26.34 -1.45
N TRP A 232 -13.04 25.48 -0.52
CA TRP A 232 -13.16 25.73 0.93
C TRP A 232 -12.47 27.03 1.36
N ARG A 233 -11.21 27.25 0.95
CA ARG A 233 -10.46 28.47 1.28
C ARG A 233 -11.16 29.72 0.79
N ARG A 234 -11.71 29.69 -0.43
CA ARG A 234 -12.45 30.82 -1.01
C ARG A 234 -13.68 31.18 -0.17
N LEU A 235 -14.40 30.20 0.36
CA LEU A 235 -15.54 30.45 1.26
C LEU A 235 -15.10 31.11 2.57
N VAL A 236 -14.01 30.60 3.18
CA VAL A 236 -13.43 31.21 4.40
C VAL A 236 -13.03 32.66 4.12
N MET A 237 -12.28 32.90 3.04
CA MET A 237 -11.84 34.24 2.66
C MET A 237 -12.99 35.18 2.28
N SER A 238 -14.12 34.65 1.76
CA SER A 238 -15.30 35.48 1.50
C SER A 238 -16.00 35.89 2.78
N ALA A 239 -16.07 34.99 3.78
CA ALA A 239 -16.66 35.30 5.09
C ALA A 239 -15.93 36.45 5.79
N ASP A 240 -14.60 36.51 5.69
CA ASP A 240 -13.78 37.60 6.26
C ASP A 240 -14.10 38.98 5.67
N LYS A 241 -14.66 39.03 4.45
CA LYS A 241 -15.01 40.28 3.76
C LYS A 241 -16.46 40.71 3.99
N MET A 242 -17.26 39.91 4.70
CA MET A 242 -18.68 40.20 4.92
C MET A 242 -18.87 41.25 6.00
N ALA A 243 -19.75 42.23 5.74
CA ALA A 243 -20.10 43.27 6.70
C ALA A 243 -21.18 42.82 7.70
N SER A 244 -22.00 41.84 7.32
CA SER A 244 -23.07 41.27 8.13
C SER A 244 -22.53 40.07 8.93
N GLU A 245 -22.61 40.15 10.26
CA GLU A 245 -22.20 39.04 11.14
C GLU A 245 -23.08 37.79 10.94
N ALA A 246 -24.35 37.95 10.58
CA ALA A 246 -25.23 36.82 10.28
C ALA A 246 -24.79 36.08 9.00
N ASP A 247 -24.45 36.81 7.94
CA ASP A 247 -24.00 36.22 6.66
C ASP A 247 -22.60 35.59 6.80
N LYS A 248 -21.74 36.23 7.60
CA LYS A 248 -20.43 35.69 7.97
C LYS A 248 -20.57 34.34 8.69
N GLU A 249 -21.41 34.26 9.72
CA GLU A 249 -21.61 33.00 10.46
C GLU A 249 -22.20 31.91 9.55
N ALA A 250 -23.17 32.25 8.69
CA ALA A 250 -23.74 31.32 7.74
C ALA A 250 -22.68 30.77 6.76
N THR A 251 -21.81 31.64 6.23
CA THR A 251 -20.74 31.25 5.31
C THR A 251 -19.67 30.40 5.99
N LEU A 252 -19.33 30.71 7.24
CA LEU A 252 -18.41 29.88 8.03
C LEU A 252 -19.01 28.50 8.34
N MET A 253 -20.33 28.40 8.53
CA MET A 253 -21.01 27.12 8.70
C MET A 253 -21.00 26.28 7.42
N GLU A 254 -21.16 26.90 6.26
CA GLU A 254 -21.00 26.26 4.95
C GLU A 254 -19.56 25.77 4.75
N ALA A 255 -18.56 26.61 5.05
CA ALA A 255 -17.15 26.24 4.98
C ALA A 255 -16.81 25.06 5.91
N LYS A 256 -17.36 25.03 7.14
CA LYS A 256 -17.21 23.88 8.05
C LYS A 256 -17.81 22.60 7.46
N THR A 257 -18.99 22.71 6.85
CA THR A 257 -19.66 21.57 6.20
C THR A 257 -18.83 21.03 5.05
N LEU A 258 -18.35 21.92 4.17
CA LEU A 258 -17.50 21.53 3.04
C LEU A 258 -16.19 20.87 3.51
N LEU A 259 -15.54 21.40 4.55
CA LEU A 259 -14.33 20.78 5.10
C LEU A 259 -14.61 19.36 5.62
N ASN A 260 -15.73 19.15 6.31
CA ASN A 260 -16.13 17.82 6.77
C ASN A 260 -16.34 16.86 5.59
N ASP A 261 -16.94 17.32 4.50
CA ASP A 261 -17.13 16.53 3.29
C ASP A 261 -15.79 16.18 2.62
N ILE A 262 -14.86 17.13 2.55
CA ILE A 262 -13.49 16.91 2.04
C ILE A 262 -12.79 15.82 2.88
N LEU A 263 -12.76 15.98 4.21
CA LEU A 263 -12.13 15.02 5.10
C LEU A 263 -12.81 13.64 4.99
N SER A 264 -14.13 13.61 4.89
CA SER A 264 -14.92 12.40 4.70
C SER A 264 -14.59 11.70 3.38
N ASN A 265 -14.38 12.46 2.30
CA ASN A 265 -14.19 11.93 0.95
C ASN A 265 -12.75 11.54 0.64
N PHE A 266 -11.75 12.21 1.22
CA PHE A 266 -10.35 12.00 0.86
C PHE A 266 -9.51 11.36 1.97
N VAL A 267 -9.77 11.69 3.24
CA VAL A 267 -8.88 11.33 4.35
C VAL A 267 -9.34 10.09 5.11
N LYS A 268 -10.65 9.80 5.15
CA LYS A 268 -11.17 8.61 5.82
C LYS A 268 -10.44 7.35 5.34
N ARG A 269 -10.10 6.47 6.28
CA ARG A 269 -9.26 5.28 6.05
C ARG A 269 -9.80 4.35 4.95
N ASN A 270 -11.12 4.35 4.68
CA ASN A 270 -11.74 3.55 3.63
C ASN A 270 -11.61 4.14 2.21
N LYS A 271 -11.09 5.36 2.08
CA LYS A 271 -10.92 6.04 0.80
C LYS A 271 -9.59 5.63 0.17
N PRO A 272 -9.51 5.54 -1.17
CA PRO A 272 -8.26 5.19 -1.84
C PRO A 272 -7.22 6.27 -1.58
N TYR A 273 -5.96 5.85 -1.41
CA TYR A 273 -4.82 6.76 -1.22
C TYR A 273 -4.98 7.73 -0.05
N SER A 274 -5.73 7.33 0.98
CA SER A 274 -6.04 8.16 2.15
C SER A 274 -4.79 8.63 2.91
N ALA A 275 -3.71 7.83 2.96
CA ALA A 275 -2.46 8.27 3.58
C ALA A 275 -1.80 9.42 2.82
N ALA A 276 -1.81 9.35 1.48
CA ALA A 276 -1.29 10.42 0.62
C ALA A 276 -2.13 11.68 0.77
N CYS A 277 -3.46 11.54 0.78
CA CYS A 277 -4.38 12.66 0.97
C CYS A 277 -4.17 13.32 2.34
N PHE A 278 -4.04 12.53 3.42
CA PHE A 278 -3.78 13.05 4.75
C PHE A 278 -2.47 13.84 4.82
N ALA A 279 -1.38 13.28 4.27
CA ALA A 279 -0.09 13.97 4.22
C ALA A 279 -0.20 15.30 3.46
N PHE A 280 -0.88 15.30 2.31
CA PHE A 280 -1.09 16.50 1.51
C PHE A 280 -1.89 17.58 2.24
N ILE A 281 -3.04 17.26 2.85
CA ILE A 281 -3.82 18.25 3.61
C ILE A 281 -3.01 18.85 4.74
N LYS A 282 -2.24 18.02 5.47
CA LYS A 282 -1.42 18.49 6.58
C LYS A 282 -0.39 19.53 6.11
N GLU A 283 0.27 19.28 4.99
CA GLU A 283 1.23 20.21 4.38
C GLU A 283 0.53 21.47 3.83
N TRP A 284 -0.57 21.29 3.11
CA TRP A 284 -1.35 22.37 2.50
C TRP A 284 -1.87 23.36 3.57
N LEU A 285 -2.43 22.85 4.67
CA LEU A 285 -2.90 23.67 5.79
C LEU A 285 -1.76 24.35 6.56
N ALA A 286 -0.58 23.72 6.65
CA ALA A 286 0.59 24.35 7.27
C ALA A 286 1.17 25.49 6.41
N GLY A 287 1.02 25.40 5.08
CA GLY A 287 1.36 26.43 4.11
C GLY A 287 0.31 27.52 3.93
N ASP A 288 -0.93 27.29 4.37
CA ASP A 288 -2.04 28.24 4.36
C ASP A 288 -1.89 29.29 5.46
N ARG A 289 -0.94 30.21 5.28
CA ARG A 289 -0.85 31.45 6.06
C ARG A 289 -1.57 32.57 5.30
N PRO A 290 -2.19 33.54 6.00
CA PRO A 290 -2.74 34.73 5.36
C PRO A 290 -1.67 35.40 4.48
N GLY A 291 -1.94 35.52 3.18
CA GLY A 291 -1.03 36.15 2.21
C GLY A 291 -0.10 35.20 1.43
N THR A 292 -0.06 33.90 1.73
CA THR A 292 0.67 32.90 0.92
C THR A 292 -0.30 32.02 0.13
N MET A 293 -0.10 31.86 -1.17
CA MET A 293 -0.75 30.80 -1.93
C MET A 293 -0.04 29.48 -1.60
N PRO A 294 -0.73 28.44 -1.10
CA PRO A 294 -0.20 27.08 -1.09
C PRO A 294 0.24 26.70 -2.51
N ARG A 295 1.29 25.89 -2.60
CA ARG A 295 1.86 25.43 -3.86
C ARG A 295 0.79 24.68 -4.67
N GLN A 296 0.37 25.26 -5.80
CA GLN A 296 -0.62 24.66 -6.69
C GLN A 296 -0.05 23.41 -7.38
N ILE A 297 -0.85 22.35 -7.47
CA ILE A 297 -0.60 21.24 -8.40
C ILE A 297 -0.93 21.77 -9.80
N ASN A 298 0.09 22.10 -10.59
CA ASN A 298 -0.12 22.45 -12.00
C ASN A 298 -0.68 21.22 -12.75
N ASP A 299 -1.90 21.35 -13.26
CA ASP A 299 -2.57 20.40 -14.14
C ASP A 299 -2.11 20.60 -15.59
N ASP A 300 -0.85 20.30 -15.89
CA ASP A 300 -0.44 20.03 -17.26
C ASP A 300 -0.79 18.56 -17.58
N VAL A 301 -2.08 18.33 -17.78
CA VAL A 301 -2.60 17.08 -18.37
C VAL A 301 -2.42 17.22 -19.88
N ASP A 302 -1.24 16.83 -20.37
CA ASP A 302 -1.13 16.46 -21.78
C ASP A 302 -1.73 15.07 -21.94
N ASP A 303 -2.88 15.01 -22.60
CA ASP A 303 -3.53 13.81 -23.12
C ASP A 303 -2.68 13.13 -24.22
N GLU A 304 -1.45 12.72 -23.90
CA GLU A 304 -0.61 11.85 -24.76
C GLU A 304 -0.46 10.44 -24.16
N ASP A 305 -1.53 9.90 -23.55
CA ASP A 305 -1.64 8.46 -23.24
C ASP A 305 -2.63 7.79 -24.22
N GLU A 306 -2.59 8.17 -25.52
CA GLU A 306 -3.07 7.29 -26.60
C GLU A 306 -1.96 6.30 -26.99
N ASP A 307 -2.37 5.07 -27.25
CA ASP A 307 -1.60 3.87 -27.61
C ASP A 307 -0.82 3.15 -26.49
N ASP A 308 -1.54 2.21 -25.84
CA ASP A 308 -0.99 0.89 -25.51
C ASP A 308 -2.14 -0.15 -25.47
N ASN A 309 -2.99 -0.12 -26.50
CA ASN A 309 -3.97 -1.18 -26.79
C ASN A 309 -3.38 -2.11 -27.88
N GLU A 310 -2.20 -2.66 -27.66
CA GLU A 310 -1.77 -3.82 -28.43
C GLU A 310 -2.35 -5.09 -27.78
N ILE A 311 -3.60 -5.37 -28.15
CA ILE A 311 -4.18 -6.71 -28.05
C ILE A 311 -3.38 -7.59 -29.00
N VAL A 312 -2.40 -8.32 -28.47
CA VAL A 312 -1.83 -9.45 -29.19
C VAL A 312 -2.87 -10.58 -29.14
N ILE A 313 -3.52 -10.81 -30.28
CA ILE A 313 -4.42 -11.95 -30.54
C ILE A 313 -3.60 -13.24 -30.63
#